data_AF-G4CX69-F1
#
_entry.id   AF-G4CX69-F1
#
_cell.length_a   1.000
_cell.length_b   1.000
_cell.length_c   1.000
_cell.angle_alpha   90.00
_cell.angle_beta   90.00
_cell.angle_gamma   90.00
#
_symmetry.space_group_name_H-M   'P 1'
#
loop_
_entity.id
_entity.type
_entity.pdbx_description
1 polymer ?
#
loop_
_entity_poly.entity_id
_entity_poly.type
_entity_poly.pdbx_seq_one_letter_code
_entity_poly.pdbx_strand_id
1 'polypeptide(L)'
;MDEGGRVGREGLDLVPGGAFWWKGPVWRADAVIRRADEESRGGEGIQESGDLVVMTAAFELIGQDHPGEHDHIPSFALEVIALIITALRKKAEVIDHGTRWTLTSGESVGDVIRGRMERTRHRSGVVMSKKKKVGILTAGGDCPGLNAAIRGFGKAAIRQHDMELIGVQDGFLGLAENRTVTLGPGALSGILTVGGTILGTSRDKVNRMIIAGEEKDMVPTIVDNYEKLGLDALVTLGGGGTAKNAYKLAKAGLNVLHLPKTIDNDIVGTDDSFGFSTALEIATEAIDRLHSTAHSHHRIILAEIMGHRAGWLALGSGIAGGADVILLPEVPYKVDSIVEAVERRRKQGLNFSVIAVAEGARDEADSAAMAGAQALVDASKTPETKAAAKKAKKDLEHSMRDNTLKLATQLEEATGLESRVSILGYVQRGGIPCAHDRLLATRLGTMGAKLVDDGEFGVMVAAKGGDTMTVPLKEVAGKVKYVPSNHPWVEAAREVGTGLGD
;
A
#
# COMPACT_ATOMS: atom_id res chain seq x y z
N MET A 1 31.91 56.15 -3.04
CA MET A 1 31.53 57.18 -4.02
C MET A 1 30.27 56.68 -4.67
N ASP A 2 29.24 57.50 -4.51
CA ASP A 2 27.91 57.39 -5.08
C ASP A 2 27.91 57.29 -6.61
N GLU A 3 26.69 57.11 -7.11
CA GLU A 3 26.19 57.33 -8.47
C GLU A 3 26.20 56.07 -9.34
N GLY A 4 25.09 55.55 -9.84
CA GLY A 4 23.73 56.09 -9.98
C GLY A 4 23.12 55.44 -11.24
N GLY A 5 21.86 55.03 -11.20
CA GLY A 5 21.26 54.42 -12.41
C GLY A 5 19.84 53.87 -12.28
N ARG A 6 18.91 54.74 -11.92
CA ARG A 6 17.43 54.69 -12.02
C ARG A 6 16.74 53.54 -12.79
N VAL A 7 15.73 52.99 -12.08
CA VAL A 7 14.30 52.76 -12.44
C VAL A 7 13.94 51.89 -13.65
N GLY A 8 13.49 50.67 -13.36
CA GLY A 8 12.48 49.95 -14.15
C GLY A 8 11.20 49.78 -13.32
N ARG A 9 10.06 50.25 -13.83
CA ARG A 9 8.73 49.92 -13.28
C ARG A 9 8.42 48.47 -13.59
N GLU A 10 8.10 47.64 -12.60
CA GLU A 10 7.51 46.32 -12.85
C GLU A 10 6.31 46.12 -11.91
N GLY A 11 5.13 45.98 -12.52
CA GLY A 11 3.85 45.81 -11.86
C GLY A 11 3.44 44.33 -11.77
N LEU A 12 2.37 44.08 -11.01
CA LEU A 12 1.64 42.82 -11.05
C LEU A 12 0.90 42.70 -12.40
N ASP A 13 1.29 41.75 -13.24
CA ASP A 13 0.46 41.35 -14.38
C ASP A 13 -0.57 40.31 -13.93
N LEU A 14 -1.86 40.65 -14.16
CA LEU A 14 -2.99 39.77 -13.96
C LEU A 14 -3.16 38.88 -15.20
N VAL A 15 -2.92 37.57 -15.05
CA VAL A 15 -3.35 36.58 -16.05
C VAL A 15 -4.68 35.96 -15.58
N PRO A 16 -5.69 35.81 -16.45
CA PRO A 16 -6.96 35.19 -16.07
C PRO A 16 -6.73 33.71 -15.75
N GLY A 17 -6.87 33.31 -14.48
CA GLY A 17 -6.66 31.92 -14.05
C GLY A 17 -6.25 31.69 -12.59
N GLY A 18 -6.04 32.73 -11.77
CA GLY A 18 -5.99 32.57 -10.31
C GLY A 18 -4.71 31.96 -9.71
N ALA A 19 -3.54 32.13 -10.34
CA ALA A 19 -2.25 31.79 -9.71
C ALA A 19 -1.33 33.02 -9.68
N PHE A 20 -0.82 33.37 -8.50
CA PHE A 20 0.22 34.39 -8.33
C PHE A 20 1.60 33.74 -8.38
N TRP A 21 2.52 34.30 -9.19
CA TRP A 21 3.94 33.93 -9.15
C TRP A 21 4.77 35.15 -8.75
N TRP A 22 5.56 35.02 -7.69
CA TRP A 22 6.50 36.04 -7.23
C TRP A 22 7.89 35.74 -7.79
N LYS A 23 8.49 36.71 -8.51
CA LYS A 23 9.88 36.66 -8.99
C LYS A 23 10.74 37.64 -8.18
N GLY A 24 10.93 37.39 -6.88
CA GLY A 24 11.83 38.17 -6.01
C GLY A 24 12.75 37.26 -5.19
N PRO A 25 13.87 37.78 -4.64
CA PRO A 25 14.78 36.99 -3.83
C PRO A 25 14.16 36.65 -2.47
N VAL A 26 14.25 35.38 -2.06
CA VAL A 26 13.78 34.86 -0.77
C VAL A 26 14.75 35.28 0.34
N TRP A 27 14.25 35.97 1.37
CA TRP A 27 15.04 36.39 2.53
C TRP A 27 14.78 35.48 3.74
N ARG A 28 15.83 35.17 4.51
CA ARG A 28 15.71 34.48 5.80
C ARG A 28 15.14 35.42 6.87
N ALA A 29 14.23 34.93 7.72
CA ALA A 29 13.50 35.71 8.72
C ALA A 29 14.42 36.49 9.68
N ASP A 30 15.52 35.87 10.07
CA ASP A 30 16.60 36.41 10.89
C ASP A 30 17.31 37.62 10.27
N ALA A 31 17.40 37.71 8.94
CA ALA A 31 17.97 38.86 8.24
C ALA A 31 17.01 40.06 8.18
N VAL A 32 15.70 39.80 8.16
CA VAL A 32 14.65 40.84 8.15
C VAL A 32 14.54 41.52 9.51
N ILE A 33 14.58 40.72 10.60
CA ILE A 33 14.52 41.22 11.98
C ILE A 33 15.73 42.09 12.31
N ARG A 34 16.93 41.69 11.86
CA ARG A 34 18.17 42.42 12.15
C ARG A 34 18.23 43.79 11.47
N ARG A 35 17.69 43.89 10.25
CA ARG A 35 17.63 45.14 9.49
C ARG A 35 16.58 46.11 10.04
N ALA A 36 15.47 45.59 10.55
CA ALA A 36 14.46 46.38 11.25
C ALA A 36 15.01 47.03 12.55
N ASP A 37 15.84 46.30 13.31
CA ASP A 37 16.46 46.82 14.54
C ASP A 37 17.53 47.89 14.23
N GLU A 38 18.29 47.75 13.13
CA GLU A 38 19.27 48.75 12.67
C GLU A 38 18.63 50.04 12.17
N GLU A 39 17.52 49.94 11.41
CA GLU A 39 16.80 51.11 10.88
C GLU A 39 16.01 51.85 11.97
N SER A 40 15.54 51.16 13.02
CA SER A 40 14.85 51.79 14.16
C SER A 40 15.73 52.72 15.01
N ARG A 41 17.06 52.59 14.91
CA ARG A 41 18.04 53.38 15.69
C ARG A 41 18.53 54.63 14.95
N GLY A 42 18.22 54.80 13.66
CA GLY A 42 18.53 55.99 12.86
C GLY A 42 17.36 56.96 12.83
N GLY A 43 17.41 58.02 13.63
CA GLY A 43 16.29 58.94 13.86
C GLY A 43 15.93 59.93 12.75
N GLU A 44 15.70 59.49 11.50
CA GLU A 44 15.15 60.34 10.45
C GLU A 44 13.98 59.68 9.67
N GLY A 45 12.83 60.36 9.61
CA GLY A 45 11.85 60.26 8.52
C GLY A 45 11.07 58.94 8.37
N ILE A 46 10.12 58.71 9.27
CA ILE A 46 9.23 57.53 9.32
C ILE A 46 8.18 57.59 8.18
N GLN A 47 8.46 56.98 7.03
CA GLN A 47 7.42 56.72 6.01
C GLN A 47 7.54 55.35 5.32
N GLU A 48 8.71 54.70 5.38
CA GLU A 48 8.91 53.32 4.88
C GLU A 48 8.86 52.24 6.00
N SER A 49 8.76 52.64 7.27
CA SER A 49 8.76 51.73 8.42
C SER A 49 7.41 51.06 8.71
N GLY A 50 6.31 51.59 8.18
CA GLY A 50 4.96 51.05 8.41
C GLY A 50 4.77 49.64 7.84
N ASP A 51 5.31 49.37 6.66
CA ASP A 51 5.19 48.07 6.00
C ASP A 51 6.07 46.99 6.69
N LEU A 52 7.21 47.40 7.28
CA LEU A 52 8.13 46.51 7.98
C LEU A 52 7.61 46.12 9.37
N VAL A 53 7.05 47.07 10.13
CA VAL A 53 6.44 46.83 11.45
C VAL A 53 5.20 45.93 11.33
N VAL A 54 4.43 46.11 10.26
CA VAL A 54 3.24 45.29 9.97
C VAL A 54 3.62 43.85 9.61
N MET A 55 4.73 43.63 8.90
CA MET A 55 5.23 42.28 8.64
C MET A 55 5.73 41.61 9.93
N THR A 56 6.41 42.32 10.81
CA THR A 56 6.87 41.78 12.10
C THR A 56 5.70 41.37 13.00
N ALA A 57 4.65 42.20 13.09
CA ALA A 57 3.45 41.90 13.86
C ALA A 57 2.65 40.71 13.27
N ALA A 58 2.61 40.58 11.94
CA ALA A 58 1.98 39.42 11.29
C ALA A 58 2.75 38.13 11.57
N PHE A 59 4.09 38.18 11.59
CA PHE A 59 4.93 37.03 11.91
C PHE A 59 4.86 36.63 13.40
N GLU A 60 4.77 37.57 14.33
CA GLU A 60 4.55 37.26 15.75
C GLU A 60 3.19 36.60 16.01
N LEU A 61 2.13 37.06 15.33
CA LEU A 61 0.81 36.42 15.42
C LEU A 61 0.81 34.99 14.84
N ILE A 62 1.52 34.76 13.74
CA ILE A 62 1.63 33.42 13.12
C ILE A 62 2.52 32.50 13.98
N GLY A 63 3.57 33.03 14.61
CA GLY A 63 4.49 32.28 15.46
C GLY A 63 3.91 31.86 16.82
N GLN A 64 2.89 32.55 17.34
CA GLN A 64 2.22 32.17 18.59
C GLN A 64 1.26 30.98 18.44
N ASP A 65 0.65 30.78 17.27
CA ASP A 65 -0.28 29.67 17.01
C ASP A 65 0.41 28.37 16.55
N HIS A 66 1.66 28.44 16.06
CA HIS A 66 2.40 27.27 15.56
C HIS A 66 3.90 27.31 15.92
N PRO A 67 4.29 26.87 17.14
CA PRO A 67 5.69 26.81 17.52
C PRO A 67 6.37 25.62 16.82
N GLY A 68 7.06 25.85 15.69
CA GLY A 68 7.99 24.88 15.09
C GLY A 68 7.97 24.72 13.57
N GLU A 69 7.06 25.35 12.83
CA GLU A 69 7.01 25.27 11.36
C GLU A 69 7.41 26.62 10.73
N HIS A 70 8.70 26.83 10.48
CA HIS A 70 9.22 28.11 9.98
C HIS A 70 9.33 28.24 8.45
N ASP A 71 8.95 27.21 7.67
CA ASP A 71 9.27 27.18 6.23
C ASP A 71 8.08 27.38 5.27
N HIS A 72 6.83 27.46 5.74
CA HIS A 72 5.68 27.74 4.86
C HIS A 72 4.60 28.61 5.53
N ILE A 73 4.33 29.79 4.96
CA ILE A 73 3.19 30.63 5.32
C ILE A 73 1.94 30.08 4.62
N PRO A 74 0.88 29.66 5.33
CA PRO A 74 -0.36 29.18 4.72
C PRO A 74 -1.02 30.26 3.84
N SER A 75 -1.71 29.88 2.76
CA SER A 75 -2.35 30.85 1.83
C SER A 75 -3.31 31.81 2.52
N PHE A 76 -3.93 31.37 3.61
CA PHE A 76 -4.80 32.19 4.45
C PHE A 76 -4.06 33.35 5.15
N ALA A 77 -2.82 33.14 5.60
CA ALA A 77 -2.01 34.19 6.21
C ALA A 77 -1.57 35.24 5.17
N LEU A 78 -1.32 34.83 3.92
CA LEU A 78 -1.06 35.75 2.80
C LEU A 78 -2.28 36.60 2.44
N GLU A 79 -3.50 36.06 2.53
CA GLU A 79 -4.74 36.83 2.34
C GLU A 79 -4.96 37.86 3.45
N VAL A 80 -4.67 37.51 4.70
CA VAL A 80 -4.76 38.45 5.84
C VAL A 80 -3.74 39.58 5.69
N ILE A 81 -2.49 39.26 5.32
CA ILE A 81 -1.44 40.26 5.06
C ILE A 81 -1.85 41.17 3.89
N ALA A 82 -2.38 40.62 2.79
CA ALA A 82 -2.86 41.41 1.65
C ALA A 82 -4.03 42.34 2.02
N LEU A 83 -4.92 41.91 2.92
CA LEU A 83 -6.02 42.72 3.45
C LEU A 83 -5.54 43.86 4.35
N ILE A 84 -4.53 43.61 5.19
CA ILE A 84 -3.90 44.62 6.05
C ILE A 84 -3.18 45.66 5.17
N ILE A 85 -2.38 45.23 4.19
CA ILE A 85 -1.72 46.11 3.21
C ILE A 85 -2.75 46.94 2.42
N THR A 86 -3.88 46.35 2.03
CA THR A 86 -4.94 47.05 1.30
C THR A 86 -5.67 48.08 2.17
N ALA A 87 -5.86 47.80 3.46
CA ALA A 87 -6.43 48.75 4.42
C ALA A 87 -5.49 49.93 4.67
N LEU A 88 -4.18 49.68 4.80
CA LEU A 88 -3.15 50.70 5.00
C LEU A 88 -2.94 51.58 3.75
N ARG A 89 -3.00 50.99 2.55
CA ARG A 89 -2.93 51.74 1.26
C ARG A 89 -4.11 52.71 1.04
N LYS A 90 -5.23 52.55 1.76
CA LYS A 90 -6.39 53.45 1.67
C LYS A 90 -6.30 54.71 2.54
N LYS A 91 -5.11 55.06 3.06
CA LYS A 91 -4.86 56.26 3.90
C LYS A 91 -5.75 56.32 5.15
N ALA A 92 -5.84 55.23 5.90
CA ALA A 92 -6.26 55.32 7.30
C ALA A 92 -4.99 55.55 8.12
N GLU A 93 -4.81 56.74 8.69
CA GLU A 93 -3.77 56.98 9.68
C GLU A 93 -4.05 56.08 10.89
N VAL A 94 -3.07 55.25 11.24
CA VAL A 94 -3.14 54.36 12.39
C VAL A 94 -2.55 55.10 13.58
N ILE A 95 -3.32 55.25 14.66
CA ILE A 95 -2.85 55.90 15.88
C ILE A 95 -2.32 54.82 16.84
N ASP A 96 -1.06 54.92 17.22
CA ASP A 96 -0.38 54.01 18.15
C ASP A 96 -0.65 54.44 19.61
N HIS A 97 -1.25 53.55 20.40
CA HIS A 97 -1.43 53.70 21.85
C HIS A 97 -0.66 52.65 22.66
N GLY A 98 0.40 52.08 22.08
CA GLY A 98 1.32 51.14 22.70
C GLY A 98 0.81 49.69 22.80
N THR A 99 -0.49 49.48 23.03
CA THR A 99 -1.08 48.12 23.18
C THR A 99 -2.36 47.89 22.38
N ARG A 100 -2.87 48.90 21.67
CA ARG A 100 -4.10 48.79 20.86
C ARG A 100 -4.06 49.76 19.69
N TRP A 101 -4.38 49.25 18.50
CA TRP A 101 -4.38 50.02 17.25
C TRP A 101 -5.81 50.43 16.88
N THR A 102 -6.03 51.73 16.64
CA THR A 102 -7.33 52.31 16.28
C THR A 102 -7.27 53.00 14.92
N LEU A 103 -8.33 52.83 14.13
CA LEU A 103 -8.51 53.56 12.88
C LEU A 103 -9.01 54.98 13.16
N THR A 104 -8.79 55.91 12.23
CA THR A 104 -9.34 57.28 12.28
C THR A 104 -10.87 57.35 12.37
N SER A 105 -11.58 56.26 12.06
CA SER A 105 -13.02 56.11 12.28
C SER A 105 -13.41 55.85 13.74
N GLY A 106 -12.44 55.69 14.66
CA GLY A 106 -12.65 55.35 16.07
C GLY A 106 -12.80 53.85 16.34
N GLU A 107 -12.76 53.01 15.29
CA GLU A 107 -12.87 51.56 15.42
C GLU A 107 -11.51 50.91 15.75
N SER A 108 -11.51 49.93 16.65
CA SER A 108 -10.33 49.13 16.96
C SER A 108 -10.02 48.20 15.78
N VAL A 109 -8.77 48.21 15.31
CA VAL A 109 -8.31 47.38 14.18
C VAL A 109 -8.57 45.90 14.46
N GLY A 110 -8.39 45.46 15.71
CA GLY A 110 -8.69 44.09 16.13
C GLY A 110 -10.17 43.72 16.01
N ASP A 111 -11.08 44.67 16.24
CA ASP A 111 -12.54 44.43 16.14
C ASP A 111 -13.03 44.51 14.69
N VAL A 112 -12.37 45.33 13.85
CA VAL A 112 -12.61 45.33 12.39
C VAL A 112 -12.13 44.02 11.76
N ILE A 113 -10.97 43.50 12.18
CA ILE A 113 -10.45 42.20 11.74
C ILE A 113 -11.36 41.07 12.23
N ARG A 114 -11.74 41.05 13.51
CA ARG A 114 -12.65 40.03 14.07
C ARG A 114 -14.03 40.08 13.42
N GLY A 115 -14.61 41.27 13.26
CA GLY A 115 -15.90 41.47 12.62
C GLY A 115 -15.89 41.20 11.10
N ARG A 116 -14.74 41.31 10.42
CA ARG A 116 -14.57 40.81 9.06
C ARG A 116 -14.35 39.31 9.03
N MET A 117 -13.54 38.74 9.90
CA MET A 117 -13.36 37.27 10.04
C MET A 117 -14.68 36.56 10.31
N GLU A 118 -15.54 37.11 11.18
CA GLU A 118 -16.88 36.59 11.45
C GLU A 118 -17.81 36.75 10.24
N ARG A 119 -17.74 37.87 9.51
CA ARG A 119 -18.51 38.09 8.28
C ARG A 119 -18.02 37.25 7.10
N THR A 120 -16.72 36.93 7.02
CA THR A 120 -16.17 36.00 6.03
C THR A 120 -16.57 34.57 6.40
N ARG A 121 -16.50 34.18 7.68
CA ARG A 121 -17.03 32.91 8.21
C ARG A 121 -18.53 32.72 7.96
N HIS A 122 -19.33 33.79 7.97
CA HIS A 122 -20.76 33.73 7.66
C HIS A 122 -21.10 33.86 6.16
N ARG A 123 -20.18 34.39 5.32
CA ARG A 123 -20.37 34.46 3.85
C ARG A 123 -19.81 33.25 3.11
N SER A 124 -18.83 32.56 3.67
CA SER A 124 -18.48 31.20 3.26
C SER A 124 -19.28 30.25 4.13
N GLY A 125 -20.39 29.71 3.61
CA GLY A 125 -21.05 28.53 4.19
C GLY A 125 -20.18 27.27 4.13
N VAL A 126 -18.88 27.38 4.42
CA VAL A 126 -18.00 26.25 4.68
C VAL A 126 -18.29 25.85 6.12
N VAL A 127 -19.34 25.04 6.28
CA VAL A 127 -19.33 24.04 7.33
C VAL A 127 -17.99 23.33 7.16
N MET A 128 -17.04 23.50 8.09
CA MET A 128 -15.86 22.62 8.09
C MET A 128 -16.41 21.23 8.32
N SER A 129 -16.63 20.48 7.24
CA SER A 129 -17.06 19.10 7.35
C SER A 129 -15.99 18.38 8.14
N LYS A 130 -16.39 17.66 9.19
CA LYS A 130 -15.48 16.83 9.97
C LYS A 130 -14.63 16.00 9.01
N LYS A 131 -13.29 16.10 9.13
CA LYS A 131 -12.35 15.33 8.30
C LYS A 131 -12.71 13.85 8.41
N LYS A 132 -12.78 13.16 7.27
CA LYS A 132 -13.02 11.71 7.27
C LYS A 132 -11.87 11.02 7.98
N LYS A 133 -12.19 10.14 8.92
CA LYS A 133 -11.23 9.35 9.67
C LYS A 133 -11.20 7.94 9.12
N VAL A 134 -10.05 7.52 8.60
CA VAL A 134 -9.91 6.25 7.87
C VAL A 134 -8.97 5.33 8.63
N GLY A 135 -9.45 4.13 8.98
CA GLY A 135 -8.61 3.06 9.48
C GLY A 135 -7.91 2.35 8.33
N ILE A 136 -6.64 1.98 8.48
CA ILE A 136 -5.88 1.17 7.52
C ILE A 136 -5.17 0.02 8.25
N LEU A 137 -5.27 -1.19 7.71
CA LEU A 137 -4.65 -2.38 8.33
C LEU A 137 -4.02 -3.30 7.29
N THR A 138 -3.02 -4.06 7.73
CA THR A 138 -2.39 -5.12 6.95
C THR A 138 -2.70 -6.49 7.56
N ALA A 139 -3.16 -7.44 6.74
CA ALA A 139 -3.54 -8.78 7.21
C ALA A 139 -3.13 -9.88 6.22
N GLY A 140 -2.91 -11.09 6.73
CA GLY A 140 -2.42 -12.25 5.99
C GLY A 140 -0.91 -12.46 6.16
N GLY A 141 -0.30 -13.23 5.25
CA GLY A 141 1.16 -13.27 5.14
C GLY A 141 1.71 -11.93 4.69
N ASP A 142 2.88 -11.56 5.19
CA ASP A 142 3.62 -10.38 4.74
C ASP A 142 4.18 -10.59 3.33
N CYS A 143 4.45 -9.48 2.64
CA CYS A 143 5.16 -9.47 1.37
C CYS A 143 5.74 -8.07 1.13
N PRO A 144 6.64 -7.92 0.15
CA PRO A 144 7.10 -6.61 -0.28
C PRO A 144 5.94 -5.79 -0.85
N GLY A 145 5.99 -4.46 -0.69
CA GLY A 145 5.02 -3.54 -1.27
C GLY A 145 3.88 -3.10 -0.34
N LEU A 146 3.72 -3.73 0.84
CA LEU A 146 2.75 -3.31 1.86
C LEU A 146 2.94 -1.85 2.29
N ASN A 147 4.16 -1.48 2.66
CA ASN A 147 4.49 -0.12 3.05
C ASN A 147 4.32 0.88 1.89
N ALA A 148 4.56 0.45 0.65
CA ALA A 148 4.30 1.26 -0.53
C ALA A 148 2.80 1.55 -0.71
N ALA A 149 1.93 0.56 -0.44
CA ALA A 149 0.48 0.74 -0.48
C ALA A 149 -0.02 1.64 0.66
N ILE A 150 0.46 1.43 1.90
CA ILE A 150 0.16 2.31 3.04
C ILE A 150 0.56 3.75 2.71
N ARG A 151 1.77 3.96 2.19
CA ARG A 151 2.26 5.28 1.76
C ARG A 151 1.41 5.87 0.65
N GLY A 152 1.11 5.09 -0.39
CA GLY A 152 0.34 5.54 -1.56
C GLY A 152 -1.05 6.01 -1.17
N PHE A 153 -1.76 5.18 -0.40
CA PHE A 153 -3.06 5.52 0.18
C PHE A 153 -2.95 6.73 1.10
N GLY A 154 -2.09 6.66 2.12
CA GLY A 154 -2.04 7.67 3.17
C GLY A 154 -1.62 9.05 2.68
N LYS A 155 -0.64 9.14 1.76
CA LYS A 155 -0.24 10.43 1.20
C LYS A 155 -1.34 11.06 0.34
N ALA A 156 -2.10 10.26 -0.42
CA ALA A 156 -3.23 10.78 -1.18
C ALA A 156 -4.37 11.20 -0.25
N ALA A 157 -4.76 10.35 0.71
CA ALA A 157 -5.80 10.61 1.68
C ALA A 157 -5.56 11.94 2.44
N ILE A 158 -4.34 12.16 2.94
CA ILE A 158 -3.99 13.38 3.68
C ILE A 158 -3.91 14.60 2.76
N ARG A 159 -3.23 14.49 1.60
CA ARG A 159 -2.89 15.67 0.78
C ARG A 159 -3.98 16.10 -0.19
N GLN A 160 -4.76 15.16 -0.71
CA GLN A 160 -5.74 15.41 -1.77
C GLN A 160 -7.18 15.40 -1.26
N HIS A 161 -7.45 14.70 -0.16
CA HIS A 161 -8.81 14.47 0.33
C HIS A 161 -9.01 14.89 1.80
N ASP A 162 -8.02 15.57 2.40
CA ASP A 162 -8.07 16.10 3.77
C ASP A 162 -8.54 15.08 4.83
N MET A 163 -8.11 13.82 4.71
CA MET A 163 -8.48 12.74 5.62
C MET A 163 -7.49 12.56 6.78
N GLU A 164 -7.98 12.09 7.92
CA GLU A 164 -7.16 11.61 9.04
C GLU A 164 -6.94 10.09 8.91
N LEU A 165 -5.70 9.63 9.04
CA LEU A 165 -5.34 8.22 8.88
C LEU A 165 -4.96 7.57 10.22
N ILE A 166 -5.63 6.46 10.53
CA ILE A 166 -5.34 5.61 11.70
C ILE A 166 -4.82 4.26 11.21
N GLY A 167 -3.57 3.94 11.54
CA GLY A 167 -3.00 2.61 11.34
C GLY A 167 -3.44 1.66 12.43
N VAL A 168 -4.03 0.53 12.06
CA VAL A 168 -4.37 -0.55 13.00
C VAL A 168 -3.24 -1.56 13.02
N GLN A 169 -2.73 -1.85 14.21
CA GLN A 169 -1.60 -2.75 14.38
C GLN A 169 -2.03 -4.22 14.27
N ASP A 170 -1.16 -5.10 13.77
CA ASP A 170 -1.36 -6.55 13.74
C ASP A 170 -2.71 -7.01 13.15
N GLY A 171 -3.13 -6.32 12.08
CA GLY A 171 -4.30 -6.70 11.28
C GLY A 171 -5.62 -6.69 12.04
N PHE A 172 -6.43 -7.73 11.84
CA PHE A 172 -7.76 -7.80 12.46
C PHE A 172 -7.70 -8.04 13.96
N LEU A 173 -6.62 -8.63 14.47
CA LEU A 173 -6.42 -8.81 15.91
C LEU A 173 -6.31 -7.46 16.61
N GLY A 174 -5.45 -6.57 16.12
CA GLY A 174 -5.37 -5.24 16.72
C GLY A 174 -6.62 -4.40 16.47
N LEU A 175 -7.40 -4.64 15.40
CA LEU A 175 -8.71 -4.00 15.27
C LEU A 175 -9.67 -4.43 16.39
N ALA A 176 -9.67 -5.73 16.73
CA ALA A 176 -10.49 -6.28 17.81
C ALA A 176 -10.01 -5.84 19.21
N GLU A 177 -8.69 -5.68 19.39
CA GLU A 177 -8.06 -5.22 20.64
C GLU A 177 -7.89 -3.69 20.70
N ASN A 178 -8.37 -2.96 19.70
CA ASN A 178 -8.26 -1.50 19.57
C ASN A 178 -6.80 -0.96 19.62
N ARG A 179 -5.85 -1.69 19.03
CA ARG A 179 -4.43 -1.33 18.92
C ARG A 179 -4.19 -0.48 17.68
N THR A 180 -4.03 0.83 17.89
CA THR A 180 -3.96 1.81 16.80
C THR A 180 -2.82 2.81 16.96
N VAL A 181 -2.40 3.40 15.85
CA VAL A 181 -1.41 4.47 15.77
C VAL A 181 -1.89 5.52 14.79
N THR A 182 -1.65 6.81 15.04
CA THR A 182 -1.93 7.85 14.06
C THR A 182 -0.84 7.87 12.98
N LEU A 183 -1.25 7.86 11.71
CA LEU A 183 -0.33 7.86 10.57
C LEU A 183 -0.26 9.26 9.93
N GLY A 184 0.56 10.13 10.50
CA GLY A 184 0.84 11.46 9.94
C GLY A 184 1.88 11.45 8.80
N PRO A 185 2.16 12.61 8.18
CA PRO A 185 3.12 12.73 7.08
C PRO A 185 4.51 12.15 7.38
N GLY A 186 5.00 12.31 8.62
CA GLY A 186 6.27 11.78 9.07
C GLY A 186 6.32 10.24 9.04
N ALA A 187 5.25 9.57 9.53
CA ALA A 187 5.14 8.11 9.54
C ALA A 187 5.09 7.50 8.12
N LEU A 188 4.68 8.28 7.12
CA LEU A 188 4.59 7.87 5.72
C LEU A 188 5.85 8.23 4.91
N SER A 189 6.86 8.86 5.54
CA SER A 189 8.13 9.20 4.91
C SER A 189 9.10 8.02 4.97
N GLY A 190 9.92 7.82 3.93
CA GLY A 190 10.94 6.77 3.89
C GLY A 190 10.44 5.32 3.74
N ILE A 191 9.15 5.03 3.97
CA ILE A 191 8.63 3.64 3.99
C ILE A 191 8.42 3.00 2.61
N LEU A 192 8.58 3.75 1.50
CA LEU A 192 8.30 3.26 0.14
C LEU A 192 9.13 2.01 -0.23
N THR A 193 10.38 1.97 0.25
CA THR A 193 11.36 0.93 -0.09
C THR A 193 11.53 -0.08 1.04
N VAL A 194 10.77 0.04 2.13
CA VAL A 194 10.87 -0.82 3.29
C VAL A 194 10.04 -2.08 3.04
N GLY A 195 10.69 -3.24 3.14
CA GLY A 195 10.01 -4.54 3.10
C GLY A 195 9.08 -4.78 4.30
N GLY A 196 8.28 -5.83 4.24
CA GLY A 196 7.32 -6.14 5.32
C GLY A 196 6.26 -5.05 5.50
N THR A 197 5.81 -4.85 6.75
CA THR A 197 4.77 -3.86 7.11
C THR A 197 5.13 -3.13 8.39
N ILE A 198 4.99 -1.80 8.40
CA ILE A 198 5.15 -0.97 9.62
C ILE A 198 4.02 -1.15 10.63
N LEU A 199 2.90 -1.79 10.25
CA LEU A 199 1.75 -2.01 11.12
C LEU A 199 1.74 -3.40 11.77
N GLY A 200 2.61 -4.32 11.32
CA GLY A 200 2.46 -5.74 11.67
C GLY A 200 1.24 -6.38 10.98
N THR A 201 1.13 -7.69 11.05
CA THR A 201 0.05 -8.44 10.36
C THR A 201 -0.36 -9.66 11.15
N SER A 202 -1.62 -10.08 11.00
CA SER A 202 -2.11 -11.32 11.56
C SER A 202 -2.95 -12.11 10.54
N ARG A 203 -3.18 -13.39 10.81
CA ARG A 203 -4.00 -14.29 9.97
C ARG A 203 -5.36 -14.60 10.61
N ASP A 204 -5.75 -13.82 11.62
CA ASP A 204 -6.97 -14.05 12.39
C ASP A 204 -8.22 -13.92 11.54
N LYS A 205 -9.21 -14.75 11.88
CA LYS A 205 -10.54 -14.71 11.28
C LYS A 205 -11.44 -13.93 12.22
N VAL A 206 -12.05 -12.86 11.74
CA VAL A 206 -12.85 -11.94 12.58
C VAL A 206 -13.96 -12.64 13.36
N ASN A 207 -14.47 -13.76 12.86
CA ASN A 207 -15.56 -14.52 13.48
C ASN A 207 -15.11 -15.79 14.24
N ARG A 208 -13.80 -16.06 14.28
CA ARG A 208 -13.16 -17.24 14.90
C ARG A 208 -11.74 -16.86 15.32
N MET A 209 -11.64 -15.81 16.14
CA MET A 209 -10.38 -15.26 16.61
C MET A 209 -10.03 -15.91 17.95
N ILE A 210 -8.75 -16.23 18.19
CA ILE A 210 -8.31 -16.76 19.47
C ILE A 210 -7.97 -15.60 20.41
N ILE A 211 -8.81 -15.35 21.41
CA ILE A 211 -8.63 -14.31 22.42
C ILE A 211 -8.49 -14.97 23.79
N ALA A 212 -7.37 -14.74 24.46
CA ALA A 212 -7.05 -15.35 25.76
C ALA A 212 -7.21 -16.89 25.77
N GLY A 213 -6.88 -17.55 24.65
CA GLY A 213 -6.96 -19.01 24.50
C GLY A 213 -8.33 -19.54 24.04
N GLU A 214 -9.34 -18.70 23.91
CA GLU A 214 -10.69 -19.09 23.51
C GLU A 214 -11.03 -18.58 22.10
N GLU A 215 -11.74 -19.41 21.32
CA GLU A 215 -12.25 -19.00 20.01
C GLU A 215 -13.52 -18.13 20.17
N LYS A 216 -13.49 -16.90 19.66
CA LYS A 216 -14.58 -15.92 19.78
C LYS A 216 -14.95 -15.32 18.42
N ASP A 217 -16.23 -14.99 18.26
CA ASP A 217 -16.70 -14.11 17.19
C ASP A 217 -16.49 -12.66 17.62
N MET A 218 -15.47 -12.02 17.04
CA MET A 218 -15.07 -10.65 17.35
C MET A 218 -15.71 -9.63 16.42
N VAL A 219 -16.62 -10.01 15.50
CA VAL A 219 -17.30 -9.06 14.61
C VAL A 219 -18.04 -7.98 15.42
N PRO A 220 -18.85 -8.29 16.45
CA PRO A 220 -19.52 -7.26 17.23
C PRO A 220 -18.55 -6.29 17.93
N THR A 221 -17.46 -6.82 18.49
CA THR A 221 -16.42 -6.01 19.14
C THR A 221 -15.70 -5.10 18.14
N ILE A 222 -15.43 -5.61 16.92
CA ILE A 222 -14.82 -4.81 15.85
C ILE A 222 -15.75 -3.68 15.42
N VAL A 223 -17.06 -3.90 15.33
CA VAL A 223 -18.05 -2.84 15.02
C VAL A 223 -18.02 -1.76 16.10
N ASP A 224 -18.08 -2.14 17.37
CA ASP A 224 -18.02 -1.20 18.50
C ASP A 224 -16.70 -0.41 18.53
N ASN A 225 -15.56 -1.07 18.28
CA ASN A 225 -14.27 -0.38 18.17
C ASN A 225 -14.21 0.59 16.98
N TYR A 226 -14.76 0.20 15.83
CA TYR A 226 -14.84 1.05 14.64
C TYR A 226 -15.64 2.33 14.93
N GLU A 227 -16.76 2.21 15.65
CA GLU A 227 -17.60 3.34 16.09
C GLU A 227 -16.90 4.21 17.14
N LYS A 228 -16.26 3.59 18.15
CA LYS A 228 -15.51 4.30 19.20
C LYS A 228 -14.33 5.09 18.65
N LEU A 229 -13.62 4.53 17.67
CA LEU A 229 -12.56 5.24 16.95
C LEU A 229 -13.11 6.36 16.06
N GLY A 230 -14.42 6.35 15.78
CA GLY A 230 -15.09 7.31 14.90
C GLY A 230 -14.64 7.17 13.45
N LEU A 231 -14.41 5.94 12.98
CA LEU A 231 -13.97 5.66 11.62
C LEU A 231 -15.13 5.86 10.63
N ASP A 232 -14.84 6.53 9.51
CA ASP A 232 -15.75 6.66 8.36
C ASP A 232 -15.52 5.56 7.33
N ALA A 233 -14.32 4.96 7.32
CA ALA A 233 -13.96 3.82 6.48
C ALA A 233 -12.83 2.96 7.08
N LEU A 234 -12.78 1.70 6.67
CA LEU A 234 -11.69 0.76 6.93
C LEU A 234 -11.08 0.25 5.62
N VAL A 235 -9.78 0.46 5.46
CA VAL A 235 -8.98 0.00 4.32
C VAL A 235 -8.17 -1.22 4.74
N THR A 236 -8.37 -2.34 4.04
CA THR A 236 -7.72 -3.61 4.34
C THR A 236 -6.73 -3.97 3.24
N LEU A 237 -5.49 -4.28 3.60
CA LEU A 237 -4.45 -4.71 2.67
C LEU A 237 -4.17 -6.18 2.91
N GLY A 238 -4.42 -7.05 1.91
CA GLY A 238 -4.31 -8.48 2.13
C GLY A 238 -4.65 -9.38 0.96
N GLY A 239 -4.52 -10.69 1.19
CA GLY A 239 -4.87 -11.73 0.22
C GLY A 239 -6.35 -12.14 0.31
N GLY A 240 -6.71 -13.25 -0.33
CA GLY A 240 -8.09 -13.77 -0.33
C GLY A 240 -8.70 -14.02 1.06
N GLY A 241 -7.88 -14.40 2.05
CA GLY A 241 -8.30 -14.52 3.45
C GLY A 241 -8.71 -13.17 4.08
N THR A 242 -7.98 -12.11 3.76
CA THR A 242 -8.28 -10.73 4.19
C THR A 242 -9.53 -10.23 3.48
N ALA A 243 -9.67 -10.43 2.17
CA ALA A 243 -10.88 -10.09 1.42
C ALA A 243 -12.13 -10.76 2.02
N LYS A 244 -12.01 -12.00 2.52
CA LYS A 244 -13.10 -12.71 3.19
C LYS A 244 -13.48 -12.09 4.54
N ASN A 245 -12.51 -11.63 5.33
CA ASN A 245 -12.80 -10.90 6.57
C ASN A 245 -13.40 -9.52 6.24
N ALA A 246 -12.84 -8.80 5.27
CA ALA A 246 -13.34 -7.52 4.79
C ALA A 246 -14.82 -7.61 4.36
N TYR A 247 -15.18 -8.65 3.59
CA TYR A 247 -16.57 -8.87 3.18
C TYR A 247 -17.52 -9.15 4.37
N LYS A 248 -17.06 -9.84 5.42
CA LYS A 248 -17.86 -10.07 6.63
C LYS A 248 -18.11 -8.77 7.38
N LEU A 249 -17.09 -7.93 7.52
CA LEU A 249 -17.22 -6.63 8.17
C LEU A 249 -18.14 -5.70 7.35
N ALA A 250 -18.03 -5.71 6.02
CA ALA A 250 -18.95 -4.99 5.15
C ALA A 250 -20.40 -5.45 5.32
N LYS A 251 -20.64 -6.76 5.46
CA LYS A 251 -21.97 -7.32 5.79
C LYS A 251 -22.47 -6.92 7.18
N ALA A 252 -21.56 -6.62 8.10
CA ALA A 252 -21.87 -6.12 9.43
C ALA A 252 -22.16 -4.61 9.44
N GLY A 253 -22.15 -3.94 8.28
CA GLY A 253 -22.48 -2.52 8.13
C GLY A 253 -21.28 -1.58 8.09
N LEU A 254 -20.04 -2.09 8.12
CA LEU A 254 -18.84 -1.25 8.06
C LEU A 254 -18.55 -0.82 6.61
N ASN A 255 -18.09 0.42 6.45
CA ASN A 255 -17.55 0.91 5.19
C ASN A 255 -16.15 0.33 4.97
N VAL A 256 -16.03 -0.67 4.10
CA VAL A 256 -14.76 -1.38 3.88
C VAL A 256 -14.29 -1.27 2.44
N LEU A 257 -13.02 -0.93 2.25
CA LEU A 257 -12.30 -1.00 0.99
C LEU A 257 -11.16 -2.03 1.10
N HIS A 258 -10.89 -2.79 0.03
CA HIS A 258 -9.81 -3.77 0.02
C HIS A 258 -8.76 -3.48 -1.06
N LEU A 259 -7.48 -3.61 -0.71
CA LEU A 259 -6.35 -3.53 -1.64
C LEU A 259 -5.68 -4.92 -1.75
N PRO A 260 -5.55 -5.48 -2.96
CA PRO A 260 -5.11 -6.85 -3.20
C PRO A 260 -3.60 -7.01 -2.99
N LYS A 261 -3.25 -7.79 -1.97
CA LYS A 261 -1.87 -8.10 -1.59
C LYS A 261 -1.65 -9.61 -1.50
N THR A 262 -0.84 -10.17 -2.38
CA THR A 262 -0.34 -11.54 -2.25
C THR A 262 0.92 -11.73 -3.11
N ILE A 263 1.77 -12.67 -2.72
CA ILE A 263 2.85 -13.16 -3.60
C ILE A 263 2.37 -14.28 -4.53
N ASP A 264 1.17 -14.80 -4.30
CA ASP A 264 0.63 -15.97 -5.02
C ASP A 264 -0.10 -15.57 -6.32
N ASN A 265 -0.34 -14.27 -6.50
CA ASN A 265 -1.22 -13.68 -7.52
C ASN A 265 -2.56 -14.42 -7.66
N ASP A 266 -3.15 -14.86 -6.54
CA ASP A 266 -4.29 -15.78 -6.52
C ASP A 266 -5.64 -15.08 -6.26
N ILE A 267 -5.69 -13.76 -6.36
CA ILE A 267 -6.89 -12.95 -6.13
C ILE A 267 -7.67 -12.79 -7.45
N VAL A 268 -8.95 -13.16 -7.45
CA VAL A 268 -9.82 -13.02 -8.64
C VAL A 268 -10.21 -11.56 -8.90
N GLY A 269 -10.45 -11.23 -10.17
CA GLY A 269 -10.92 -9.90 -10.57
C GLY A 269 -9.82 -8.84 -10.70
N THR A 270 -8.56 -9.19 -10.39
CA THR A 270 -7.39 -8.33 -10.62
C THR A 270 -6.38 -9.05 -11.50
N ASP A 271 -5.76 -8.33 -12.44
CA ASP A 271 -4.71 -8.89 -13.28
C ASP A 271 -3.45 -9.21 -12.44
N ASP A 272 -3.17 -8.36 -11.44
CA ASP A 272 -1.99 -8.43 -10.59
C ASP A 272 -2.27 -8.02 -9.13
N SER A 273 -1.38 -8.37 -8.21
CA SER A 273 -1.40 -7.97 -6.81
C SER A 273 -0.01 -7.56 -6.34
N PHE A 274 0.10 -6.46 -5.59
CA PHE A 274 1.41 -6.03 -5.13
C PHE A 274 2.03 -7.07 -4.18
N GLY A 275 3.32 -7.31 -4.39
CA GLY A 275 4.12 -8.35 -3.78
C GLY A 275 4.47 -9.48 -4.74
N PHE A 276 3.65 -9.71 -5.78
CA PHE A 276 3.87 -10.79 -6.74
C PHE A 276 5.14 -10.58 -7.57
N SER A 277 5.35 -9.37 -8.10
CA SER A 277 6.50 -9.12 -8.99
C SER A 277 7.83 -9.20 -8.24
N THR A 278 7.89 -8.73 -7.00
CA THR A 278 9.10 -8.89 -6.17
C THR A 278 9.37 -10.37 -5.88
N ALA A 279 8.34 -11.14 -5.51
CA ALA A 279 8.49 -12.58 -5.27
C ALA A 279 8.93 -13.33 -6.53
N LEU A 280 8.39 -12.93 -7.69
CA LEU A 280 8.74 -13.46 -9.00
C LEU A 280 10.22 -13.22 -9.32
N GLU A 281 10.73 -12.01 -9.13
CA GLU A 281 12.15 -11.69 -9.32
C GLU A 281 13.05 -12.54 -8.40
N ILE A 282 12.70 -12.66 -7.11
CA ILE A 282 13.48 -13.44 -6.14
C ILE A 282 13.49 -14.94 -6.51
N ALA A 283 12.34 -15.50 -6.87
CA ALA A 283 12.23 -16.91 -7.28
C ALA A 283 13.00 -17.16 -8.60
N THR A 284 12.92 -16.23 -9.56
CA THR A 284 13.67 -16.29 -10.82
C THR A 284 15.18 -16.28 -10.55
N GLU A 285 15.66 -15.35 -9.74
CA GLU A 285 17.08 -15.26 -9.38
C GLU A 285 17.57 -16.53 -8.68
N ALA A 286 16.73 -17.13 -7.83
CA ALA A 286 17.08 -18.40 -7.19
C ALA A 286 17.22 -19.54 -8.21
N ILE A 287 16.30 -19.67 -9.17
CA ILE A 287 16.38 -20.66 -10.25
C ILE A 287 17.63 -20.41 -11.10
N ASP A 288 17.89 -19.17 -11.52
CA ASP A 288 19.08 -18.79 -12.29
C ASP A 288 20.37 -19.20 -11.59
N ARG A 289 20.48 -18.96 -10.28
CA ARG A 289 21.66 -19.35 -9.49
C ARG A 289 21.83 -20.87 -9.44
N LEU A 290 20.73 -21.63 -9.39
CA LEU A 290 20.75 -23.09 -9.36
C LEU A 290 21.25 -23.69 -10.69
N HIS A 291 21.07 -23.02 -11.84
CA HIS A 291 21.60 -23.51 -13.12
C HIS A 291 23.13 -23.70 -13.09
N SER A 292 23.86 -22.76 -12.50
CA SER A 292 25.34 -22.81 -12.47
C SER A 292 25.88 -24.05 -11.77
N THR A 293 25.25 -24.46 -10.67
CA THR A 293 25.63 -25.65 -9.90
C THR A 293 25.07 -26.95 -10.50
N ALA A 294 23.86 -26.90 -11.09
CA ALA A 294 23.29 -28.04 -11.82
C ALA A 294 24.20 -28.46 -12.99
N HIS A 295 24.67 -27.47 -13.76
CA HIS A 295 25.54 -27.68 -14.92
C HIS A 295 26.88 -28.32 -14.52
N SER A 296 27.48 -27.84 -13.43
CA SER A 296 28.81 -28.25 -12.97
C SER A 296 28.85 -29.68 -12.42
N HIS A 297 27.72 -30.23 -11.97
CA HIS A 297 27.67 -31.53 -11.29
C HIS A 297 26.82 -32.60 -11.97
N HIS A 298 26.21 -32.31 -13.13
CA HIS A 298 25.36 -33.26 -13.87
C HIS A 298 24.18 -33.81 -13.03
N ARG A 299 23.37 -32.90 -12.45
CA ARG A 299 22.32 -33.22 -11.47
C ARG A 299 20.93 -32.76 -11.89
N ILE A 300 19.92 -33.34 -11.25
CA ILE A 300 18.56 -32.81 -11.22
C ILE A 300 18.46 -31.86 -10.02
N ILE A 301 17.98 -30.64 -10.22
CA ILE A 301 17.71 -29.71 -9.13
C ILE A 301 16.22 -29.38 -9.12
N LEU A 302 15.59 -29.58 -7.96
CA LEU A 302 14.21 -29.20 -7.71
C LEU A 302 14.20 -27.91 -6.90
N ALA A 303 13.57 -26.85 -7.40
CA ALA A 303 13.37 -25.59 -6.70
C ALA A 303 11.91 -25.50 -6.25
N GLU A 304 11.65 -25.62 -4.94
CA GLU A 304 10.31 -25.48 -4.39
C GLU A 304 9.96 -24.00 -4.20
N ILE A 305 8.87 -23.57 -4.84
CA ILE A 305 8.44 -22.20 -5.02
C ILE A 305 7.09 -22.01 -4.32
N MET A 306 6.90 -20.86 -3.67
CA MET A 306 5.63 -20.57 -2.99
C MET A 306 4.49 -20.33 -4.00
N GLY A 307 3.26 -20.23 -3.52
CA GLY A 307 2.08 -20.02 -4.38
C GLY A 307 0.81 -20.65 -3.81
N HIS A 308 0.94 -21.33 -2.68
CA HIS A 308 -0.08 -22.04 -1.94
C HIS A 308 -0.86 -23.04 -2.77
N ARG A 309 -1.93 -22.61 -3.43
CA ARG A 309 -2.80 -23.45 -4.27
C ARG A 309 -2.80 -23.05 -5.72
N ALA A 310 -2.13 -21.95 -6.09
CA ALA A 310 -2.10 -21.43 -7.44
C ALA A 310 -0.66 -21.47 -7.99
N GLY A 311 -0.52 -21.81 -9.26
CA GLY A 311 0.77 -21.99 -9.92
C GLY A 311 1.44 -20.72 -10.45
N TRP A 312 0.88 -19.52 -10.26
CA TRP A 312 1.35 -18.30 -10.94
C TRP A 312 2.83 -17.99 -10.70
N LEU A 313 3.27 -18.09 -9.45
CA LEU A 313 4.65 -17.79 -9.09
C LEU A 313 5.63 -18.82 -9.65
N ALA A 314 5.30 -20.11 -9.55
CA ALA A 314 6.09 -21.19 -10.12
C ALA A 314 6.13 -21.15 -11.66
N LEU A 315 5.00 -20.87 -12.31
CA LEU A 315 4.94 -20.72 -13.76
C LEU A 315 5.78 -19.53 -14.24
N GLY A 316 5.56 -18.36 -13.66
CA GLY A 316 6.30 -17.15 -14.05
C GLY A 316 7.79 -17.29 -13.81
N SER A 317 8.20 -17.71 -12.61
CA SER A 317 9.62 -17.83 -12.26
C SER A 317 10.30 -18.99 -12.97
N GLY A 318 9.60 -20.11 -13.20
CA GLY A 318 10.09 -21.22 -14.00
C GLY A 318 10.38 -20.82 -15.44
N ILE A 319 9.49 -20.07 -16.09
CA ILE A 319 9.74 -19.55 -17.44
C ILE A 319 10.91 -18.57 -17.43
N ALA A 320 10.87 -17.58 -16.54
CA ALA A 320 11.86 -16.50 -16.50
C ALA A 320 13.26 -17.01 -16.13
N GLY A 321 13.35 -18.01 -15.24
CA GLY A 321 14.59 -18.61 -14.77
C GLY A 321 15.09 -19.78 -15.63
N GLY A 322 14.36 -20.14 -16.70
CA GLY A 322 14.80 -21.20 -17.62
C GLY A 322 14.67 -22.62 -17.07
N ALA A 323 13.66 -22.89 -16.24
CA ALA A 323 13.36 -24.23 -15.78
C ALA A 323 12.98 -25.16 -16.94
N ASP A 324 13.48 -26.39 -16.87
CA ASP A 324 13.26 -27.42 -17.90
C ASP A 324 11.91 -28.12 -17.72
N VAL A 325 11.45 -28.20 -16.47
CA VAL A 325 10.13 -28.69 -16.10
C VAL A 325 9.54 -27.76 -15.04
N ILE A 326 8.25 -27.44 -15.16
CA ILE A 326 7.51 -26.62 -14.20
C ILE A 326 6.28 -27.38 -13.73
N LEU A 327 6.21 -27.71 -12.44
CA LEU A 327 5.12 -28.46 -11.83
C LEU A 327 4.16 -27.52 -11.11
N LEU A 328 2.88 -27.58 -11.49
CA LEU A 328 1.84 -26.66 -11.02
C LEU A 328 0.73 -27.42 -10.25
N PRO A 329 0.06 -26.78 -9.28
CA PRO A 329 -1.12 -27.36 -8.63
C PRO A 329 -2.26 -27.65 -9.63
N GLU A 330 -2.34 -26.87 -10.71
CA GLU A 330 -3.36 -26.98 -11.76
C GLU A 330 -3.11 -28.15 -12.74
N VAL A 331 -1.89 -28.67 -12.80
CA VAL A 331 -1.49 -29.75 -13.71
C VAL A 331 -0.91 -30.90 -12.87
N PRO A 332 -1.73 -31.89 -12.49
CA PRO A 332 -1.24 -33.05 -11.75
C PRO A 332 -0.17 -33.78 -12.56
N TYR A 333 0.99 -33.99 -11.95
CA TYR A 333 2.13 -34.52 -12.68
C TYR A 333 2.22 -36.05 -12.63
N LYS A 334 2.90 -36.61 -13.63
CA LYS A 334 3.35 -38.00 -13.66
C LYS A 334 4.88 -38.03 -13.52
N VAL A 335 5.37 -38.85 -12.61
CA VAL A 335 6.82 -39.04 -12.42
C VAL A 335 7.47 -39.47 -13.74
N ASP A 336 6.84 -40.39 -14.47
CA ASP A 336 7.35 -40.89 -15.74
C ASP A 336 7.49 -39.78 -16.80
N SER A 337 6.53 -38.87 -16.93
CA SER A 337 6.63 -37.71 -17.84
C SER A 337 7.84 -36.83 -17.52
N ILE A 338 8.15 -36.65 -16.24
CA ILE A 338 9.31 -35.88 -15.78
C ILE A 338 10.61 -36.63 -16.11
N VAL A 339 10.65 -37.94 -15.85
CA VAL A 339 11.79 -38.82 -16.19
C VAL A 339 12.07 -38.78 -17.69
N GLU A 340 11.03 -38.89 -18.52
CA GLU A 340 11.15 -38.77 -19.98
C GLU A 340 11.71 -37.41 -20.40
N ALA A 341 11.32 -36.33 -19.73
CA ALA A 341 11.85 -35.00 -20.00
C ALA A 341 13.34 -34.88 -19.68
N VAL A 342 13.76 -35.40 -18.53
CA VAL A 342 15.17 -35.45 -18.12
C VAL A 342 16.00 -36.31 -19.08
N GLU A 343 15.52 -37.50 -19.43
CA GLU A 343 16.23 -38.42 -20.33
C GLU A 343 16.32 -37.89 -21.77
N ARG A 344 15.31 -37.16 -22.25
CA ARG A 344 15.36 -36.50 -23.56
C ARG A 344 16.49 -35.47 -23.63
N ARG A 345 16.67 -34.68 -22.57
CA ARG A 345 17.75 -33.70 -22.46
C ARG A 345 19.12 -34.37 -22.38
N ARG A 346 19.22 -35.44 -21.60
CA ARG A 346 20.43 -36.26 -21.51
C ARG A 346 20.87 -36.79 -22.87
N LYS A 347 19.93 -37.27 -23.70
CA LYS A 347 20.21 -37.71 -25.09
C LYS A 347 20.72 -36.59 -26.00
N GLN A 348 20.43 -35.33 -25.67
CA GLN A 348 20.95 -34.14 -26.37
C GLN A 348 22.32 -33.68 -25.83
N GLY A 349 22.92 -34.41 -24.88
CA GLY A 349 24.18 -34.05 -24.24
C GLY A 349 24.03 -33.07 -23.06
N LEU A 350 22.79 -32.76 -22.65
CA LEU A 350 22.50 -31.90 -21.51
C LEU A 350 22.29 -32.78 -20.26
N ASN A 351 23.36 -32.95 -19.47
CA ASN A 351 23.36 -33.85 -18.32
C ASN A 351 22.81 -33.22 -17.02
N PHE A 352 22.05 -32.13 -17.11
CA PHE A 352 21.45 -31.48 -15.94
C PHE A 352 20.03 -31.03 -16.25
N SER A 353 19.18 -30.97 -15.22
CA SER A 353 17.82 -30.44 -15.34
C SER A 353 17.44 -29.63 -14.11
N VAL A 354 16.79 -28.49 -14.31
CA VAL A 354 16.19 -27.67 -13.27
C VAL A 354 14.67 -27.80 -13.34
N ILE A 355 14.06 -28.18 -12.23
CA ILE A 355 12.63 -28.42 -12.09
C ILE A 355 12.08 -27.40 -11.11
N ALA A 356 11.24 -26.49 -11.58
CA ALA A 356 10.49 -25.56 -10.73
C ALA A 356 9.24 -26.28 -10.20
N VAL A 357 9.06 -26.33 -8.88
CA VAL A 357 7.96 -27.06 -8.24
C VAL A 357 7.16 -26.11 -7.38
N ALA A 358 5.90 -25.85 -7.71
CA ALA A 358 5.02 -25.12 -6.80
C ALA A 358 4.78 -25.92 -5.52
N GLU A 359 4.76 -25.28 -4.35
CA GLU A 359 4.51 -25.93 -3.04
C GLU A 359 3.17 -26.69 -2.98
N GLY A 360 2.23 -26.36 -3.87
CA GLY A 360 0.94 -27.05 -4.01
C GLY A 360 0.87 -28.09 -5.13
N ALA A 361 1.96 -28.34 -5.86
CA ALA A 361 2.00 -29.33 -6.94
C ALA A 361 1.88 -30.75 -6.39
N ARG A 362 1.15 -31.61 -7.10
CA ARG A 362 0.85 -32.98 -6.67
C ARG A 362 0.88 -33.94 -7.84
N ASP A 363 1.24 -35.19 -7.56
CA ASP A 363 1.06 -36.27 -8.52
C ASP A 363 -0.45 -36.55 -8.75
N GLU A 364 -0.78 -37.35 -9.77
CA GLU A 364 -2.17 -37.68 -10.10
C GLU A 364 -2.92 -38.34 -8.92
N ALA A 365 -2.24 -39.19 -8.14
CA ALA A 365 -2.85 -39.92 -7.02
C ALA A 365 -3.18 -38.98 -5.85
N ASP A 366 -2.23 -38.14 -5.45
CA ASP A 366 -2.38 -37.13 -4.41
C ASP A 366 -3.42 -36.08 -4.81
N SER A 367 -3.45 -35.69 -6.09
CA SER A 367 -4.45 -34.77 -6.63
C SER A 367 -5.86 -35.36 -6.56
N ALA A 368 -6.03 -36.64 -6.94
CA ALA A 368 -7.31 -37.34 -6.83
C ALA A 368 -7.78 -37.47 -5.38
N ALA A 369 -6.87 -37.82 -4.45
CA ALA A 369 -7.18 -37.89 -3.02
C ALA A 369 -7.66 -36.53 -2.46
N MET A 370 -6.99 -35.44 -2.86
CA MET A 370 -7.37 -34.09 -2.50
C MET A 370 -8.70 -33.63 -3.07
N ALA A 371 -9.00 -34.01 -4.31
CA ALA A 371 -10.31 -33.76 -4.94
C ALA A 371 -11.41 -34.51 -4.19
N GLY A 372 -11.19 -35.79 -3.82
CA GLY A 372 -12.11 -36.56 -3.00
C GLY A 372 -12.36 -35.93 -1.62
N ALA A 373 -11.29 -35.50 -0.94
CA ALA A 373 -11.40 -34.80 0.34
C ALA A 373 -12.19 -33.47 0.22
N GLN A 374 -12.00 -32.72 -0.86
CA GLN A 374 -12.77 -31.51 -1.13
C GLN A 374 -14.26 -31.81 -1.41
N ALA A 375 -14.56 -32.84 -2.20
CA ALA A 375 -15.94 -33.27 -2.47
C ALA A 375 -16.69 -33.65 -1.17
N LEU A 376 -16.00 -34.28 -0.21
CA LEU A 376 -16.57 -34.57 1.12
C LEU A 376 -16.90 -33.28 1.90
N VAL A 377 -16.04 -32.26 1.83
CA VAL A 377 -16.30 -30.95 2.47
C VAL A 377 -17.53 -30.27 1.85
N ASP A 378 -17.69 -30.39 0.54
CA ASP A 378 -18.78 -29.75 -0.20
C ASP A 378 -20.11 -30.50 -0.02
N ALA A 379 -20.07 -31.82 0.07
CA ALA A 379 -21.24 -32.66 0.35
C ALA A 379 -21.72 -32.60 1.83
N SER A 380 -20.87 -32.14 2.75
CA SER A 380 -21.19 -32.06 4.19
C SER A 380 -22.30 -31.05 4.48
N LYS A 381 -23.42 -31.54 5.05
CA LYS A 381 -24.63 -30.73 5.31
C LYS A 381 -24.67 -30.08 6.69
N THR A 382 -24.04 -30.69 7.70
CA THR A 382 -24.05 -30.16 9.07
C THR A 382 -22.74 -29.43 9.40
N PRO A 383 -22.75 -28.46 10.33
CA PRO A 383 -21.53 -27.80 10.79
C PRO A 383 -20.46 -28.78 11.29
N GLU A 384 -20.85 -29.83 12.01
CA GLU A 384 -19.96 -30.83 12.62
C GLU A 384 -19.30 -31.70 11.54
N THR A 385 -20.09 -32.25 10.63
CA THR A 385 -19.59 -33.05 9.50
C THR A 385 -18.68 -32.24 8.60
N LYS A 386 -19.04 -30.98 8.35
CA LYS A 386 -18.21 -30.05 7.57
C LYS A 386 -16.91 -29.69 8.27
N ALA A 387 -16.91 -29.56 9.59
CA ALA A 387 -15.70 -29.32 10.38
C ALA A 387 -14.77 -30.54 10.36
N ALA A 388 -15.32 -31.75 10.52
CA ALA A 388 -14.57 -33.00 10.44
C ALA A 388 -13.96 -33.20 9.04
N ALA A 389 -14.74 -33.01 7.97
CA ALA A 389 -14.25 -33.11 6.60
C ALA A 389 -13.14 -32.09 6.31
N LYS A 390 -13.28 -30.84 6.79
CA LYS A 390 -12.22 -29.83 6.67
C LYS A 390 -10.95 -30.20 7.43
N LYS A 391 -11.08 -30.83 8.61
CA LYS A 391 -9.95 -31.32 9.38
C LYS A 391 -9.24 -32.45 8.63
N ALA A 392 -9.97 -33.46 8.17
CA ALA A 392 -9.42 -34.57 7.40
C ALA A 392 -8.70 -34.09 6.13
N LYS A 393 -9.31 -33.14 5.39
CA LYS A 393 -8.67 -32.51 4.23
C LYS A 393 -7.35 -31.81 4.62
N LYS A 394 -7.33 -31.07 5.73
CA LYS A 394 -6.13 -30.37 6.20
C LYS A 394 -5.04 -31.36 6.62
N ASP A 395 -5.41 -32.46 7.28
CA ASP A 395 -4.48 -33.50 7.70
C ASP A 395 -3.84 -34.19 6.47
N LEU A 396 -4.64 -34.41 5.41
CA LEU A 396 -4.14 -34.89 4.11
C LEU A 396 -3.22 -33.88 3.41
N GLU A 397 -3.58 -32.60 3.39
CA GLU A 397 -2.69 -31.54 2.88
C GLU A 397 -1.36 -31.50 3.65
N HIS A 398 -1.40 -31.74 4.97
CA HIS A 398 -0.20 -31.79 5.81
C HIS A 398 0.70 -33.00 5.51
N SER A 399 0.13 -34.16 5.20
CA SER A 399 0.93 -35.34 4.83
C SER A 399 1.64 -35.19 3.46
N MET A 400 1.20 -34.26 2.63
CA MET A 400 1.76 -33.98 1.30
C MET A 400 2.80 -32.86 1.29
N ARG A 401 3.24 -32.38 2.47
CA ARG A 401 4.21 -31.27 2.56
C ARG A 401 5.61 -31.62 2.07
N ASP A 402 5.96 -32.90 2.12
CA ASP A 402 7.28 -33.40 1.71
C ASP A 402 7.27 -33.92 0.26
N ASN A 403 6.26 -33.56 -0.55
CA ASN A 403 6.07 -34.05 -1.92
C ASN A 403 7.28 -33.77 -2.82
N THR A 404 7.93 -32.62 -2.68
CA THR A 404 9.14 -32.28 -3.47
C THR A 404 10.31 -33.21 -3.13
N LEU A 405 10.50 -33.55 -1.85
CA LEU A 405 11.54 -34.48 -1.42
C LEU A 405 11.24 -35.91 -1.90
N LYS A 406 9.98 -36.34 -1.78
CA LYS A 406 9.51 -37.63 -2.34
C LYS A 406 9.80 -37.71 -3.84
N LEU A 407 9.46 -36.65 -4.60
CA LEU A 407 9.71 -36.58 -6.03
C LEU A 407 11.21 -36.66 -6.34
N ALA A 408 12.07 -35.96 -5.60
CA ALA A 408 13.52 -36.04 -5.79
C ALA A 408 14.02 -37.49 -5.69
N THR A 409 13.62 -38.23 -4.64
CA THR A 409 13.97 -39.65 -4.49
C THR A 409 13.49 -40.49 -5.67
N GLN A 410 12.24 -40.29 -6.10
CA GLN A 410 11.68 -41.02 -7.25
C GLN A 410 12.46 -40.76 -8.55
N LEU A 411 12.92 -39.52 -8.76
CA LEU A 411 13.73 -39.16 -9.92
C LEU A 411 15.14 -39.75 -9.84
N GLU A 412 15.77 -39.79 -8.67
CA GLU A 412 17.08 -40.46 -8.50
C GLU A 412 16.98 -41.95 -8.82
N GLU A 413 15.96 -42.64 -8.27
CA GLU A 413 15.74 -44.08 -8.49
C GLU A 413 15.48 -44.40 -9.98
N ALA A 414 14.71 -43.56 -10.67
CA ALA A 414 14.33 -43.79 -12.06
C ALA A 414 15.42 -43.42 -13.07
N THR A 415 16.22 -42.38 -12.81
CA THR A 415 17.20 -41.85 -13.78
C THR A 415 18.65 -42.23 -13.47
N GLY A 416 18.94 -42.57 -12.21
CA GLY A 416 20.30 -42.73 -11.70
C GLY A 416 21.08 -41.42 -11.54
N LEU A 417 20.44 -40.26 -11.72
CA LEU A 417 21.05 -38.94 -11.51
C LEU A 417 20.81 -38.46 -10.09
N GLU A 418 21.83 -37.89 -9.45
CA GLU A 418 21.69 -37.23 -8.15
C GLU A 418 20.70 -36.06 -8.25
N SER A 419 19.73 -36.04 -7.34
CA SER A 419 18.69 -35.02 -7.23
C SER A 419 18.88 -34.22 -5.94
N ARG A 420 18.72 -32.90 -6.05
CA ARG A 420 18.84 -31.97 -4.92
C ARG A 420 17.65 -31.04 -4.85
N VAL A 421 17.10 -30.88 -3.66
CA VAL A 421 15.96 -29.99 -3.42
C VAL A 421 16.46 -28.70 -2.78
N SER A 422 16.01 -27.57 -3.32
CA SER A 422 16.16 -26.24 -2.73
C SER A 422 14.76 -25.70 -2.42
N ILE A 423 14.40 -25.70 -1.13
CA ILE A 423 13.15 -25.12 -0.66
C ILE A 423 13.37 -23.64 -0.40
N LEU A 424 12.86 -22.77 -1.28
CA LEU A 424 13.08 -21.33 -1.16
C LEU A 424 12.34 -20.76 0.06
N GLY A 425 11.11 -21.23 0.30
CA GLY A 425 10.30 -20.80 1.43
C GLY A 425 10.15 -19.28 1.52
N TYR A 426 10.27 -18.74 2.74
CA TYR A 426 9.95 -17.34 3.06
C TYR A 426 10.89 -16.29 2.45
N VAL A 427 12.02 -16.67 1.85
CA VAL A 427 12.91 -15.70 1.16
C VAL A 427 12.15 -14.92 0.07
N GLN A 428 11.17 -15.58 -0.57
CA GLN A 428 10.31 -15.00 -1.62
C GLN A 428 9.36 -13.90 -1.11
N ARG A 429 9.15 -13.80 0.20
CA ARG A 429 8.34 -12.74 0.84
C ARG A 429 9.20 -11.59 1.39
N GLY A 430 10.50 -11.81 1.49
CA GLY A 430 11.43 -10.89 2.12
C GLY A 430 11.98 -9.83 1.16
N GLY A 431 12.68 -8.86 1.74
CA GLY A 431 13.46 -7.91 0.97
C GLY A 431 12.72 -6.65 0.54
N ILE A 432 13.40 -5.89 -0.31
CA ILE A 432 12.98 -4.59 -0.80
C ILE A 432 12.00 -4.81 -1.97
N PRO A 433 10.81 -4.16 -2.00
CA PRO A 433 9.91 -4.29 -3.14
C PRO A 433 10.56 -3.79 -4.43
N CYS A 434 10.36 -4.50 -5.53
CA CYS A 434 10.83 -4.06 -6.84
C CYS A 434 10.05 -2.83 -7.33
N ALA A 435 10.49 -2.22 -8.43
CA ALA A 435 9.89 -1.00 -8.95
C ALA A 435 8.41 -1.20 -9.34
N HIS A 436 8.09 -2.34 -9.97
CA HIS A 436 6.73 -2.66 -10.40
C HIS A 436 5.76 -2.70 -9.22
N ASP A 437 6.10 -3.43 -8.14
CA ASP A 437 5.25 -3.51 -6.95
C ASP A 437 5.07 -2.15 -6.27
N ARG A 438 6.10 -1.30 -6.24
CA ARG A 438 5.97 0.07 -5.68
C ARG A 438 5.02 0.93 -6.50
N LEU A 439 5.10 0.85 -7.83
CA LEU A 439 4.22 1.59 -8.73
C LEU A 439 2.78 1.09 -8.62
N LEU A 440 2.58 -0.23 -8.66
CA LEU A 440 1.27 -0.87 -8.52
C LEU A 440 0.63 -0.51 -7.16
N ALA A 441 1.37 -0.69 -6.07
CA ALA A 441 0.89 -0.37 -4.72
C ALA A 441 0.53 1.11 -4.57
N THR A 442 1.31 2.01 -5.16
CA THR A 442 1.02 3.45 -5.17
C THR A 442 -0.25 3.75 -5.97
N ARG A 443 -0.41 3.16 -7.15
CA ARG A 443 -1.59 3.34 -8.01
C ARG A 443 -2.87 2.83 -7.33
N LEU A 444 -2.84 1.62 -6.79
CA LEU A 444 -4.00 1.06 -6.07
C LEU A 444 -4.30 1.83 -4.78
N GLY A 445 -3.27 2.26 -4.04
CA GLY A 445 -3.44 3.07 -2.83
C GLY A 445 -4.07 4.44 -3.10
N THR A 446 -3.58 5.16 -4.12
CA THR A 446 -4.12 6.47 -4.50
C THR A 446 -5.56 6.38 -5.00
N MET A 447 -5.89 5.39 -5.83
CA MET A 447 -7.27 5.11 -6.23
C MET A 447 -8.15 4.75 -5.03
N GLY A 448 -7.63 3.93 -4.10
CA GLY A 448 -8.34 3.61 -2.87
C GLY A 448 -8.69 4.85 -2.04
N ALA A 449 -7.77 5.80 -1.90
CA ALA A 449 -8.02 7.05 -1.19
C ALA A 449 -9.15 7.87 -1.86
N LYS A 450 -9.13 7.94 -3.19
CA LYS A 450 -10.20 8.57 -3.97
C LYS A 450 -11.55 7.89 -3.74
N LEU A 451 -11.63 6.57 -3.79
CA LEU A 451 -12.90 5.84 -3.59
C LEU A 451 -13.48 6.03 -2.19
N VAL A 452 -12.62 6.09 -1.16
CA VAL A 452 -13.05 6.43 0.21
C VAL A 452 -13.59 7.86 0.27
N ASP A 453 -13.03 8.79 -0.52
CA ASP A 453 -13.53 10.15 -0.62
C ASP A 453 -14.87 10.23 -1.35
N ASP A 454 -15.03 9.44 -2.40
CA ASP A 454 -16.27 9.33 -3.17
C ASP A 454 -17.38 8.58 -2.40
N GLY A 455 -17.04 7.89 -1.30
CA GLY A 455 -17.97 7.10 -0.49
C GLY A 455 -18.29 5.72 -1.08
N GLU A 456 -17.40 5.20 -1.92
CA GLU A 456 -17.54 3.89 -2.55
C GLU A 456 -16.90 2.78 -1.69
N PHE A 457 -17.74 1.89 -1.16
CA PHE A 457 -17.33 0.83 -0.24
C PHE A 457 -17.87 -0.54 -0.66
N GLY A 458 -17.42 -1.59 0.02
CA GLY A 458 -17.79 -2.97 -0.28
C GLY A 458 -17.07 -3.51 -1.53
N VAL A 459 -15.98 -2.88 -1.94
CA VAL A 459 -15.22 -3.18 -3.15
C VAL A 459 -13.74 -3.40 -2.88
N MET A 460 -13.08 -4.12 -3.80
CA MET A 460 -11.64 -4.21 -3.93
C MET A 460 -11.18 -3.29 -5.07
N VAL A 461 -10.05 -2.61 -4.91
CA VAL A 461 -9.38 -1.87 -5.99
C VAL A 461 -8.48 -2.83 -6.76
N ALA A 462 -8.89 -3.20 -7.98
CA ALA A 462 -8.19 -4.15 -8.83
C ALA A 462 -7.32 -3.44 -9.87
N ALA A 463 -6.23 -4.10 -10.27
CA ALA A 463 -5.46 -3.72 -11.45
C ALA A 463 -6.10 -4.30 -12.71
N LYS A 464 -6.24 -3.48 -13.75
CA LYS A 464 -6.71 -3.91 -15.07
C LYS A 464 -5.86 -3.27 -16.16
N GLY A 465 -4.93 -4.02 -16.73
CA GLY A 465 -3.92 -3.49 -17.65
C GLY A 465 -3.16 -2.29 -17.05
N GLY A 466 -3.20 -1.16 -17.75
CA GLY A 466 -2.60 0.10 -17.30
C GLY A 466 -3.38 0.86 -16.22
N ASP A 467 -4.64 0.47 -15.97
CA ASP A 467 -5.59 1.21 -15.14
C ASP A 467 -6.01 0.44 -13.87
N THR A 468 -6.96 1.02 -13.15
CA THR A 468 -7.59 0.44 -11.96
C THR A 468 -9.10 0.35 -12.15
N MET A 469 -9.72 -0.67 -11.58
CA MET A 469 -11.18 -0.84 -11.54
C MET A 469 -11.65 -1.28 -10.16
N THR A 470 -12.95 -1.19 -9.89
CA THR A 470 -13.56 -1.72 -8.68
C THR A 470 -14.14 -3.11 -8.93
N VAL A 471 -13.99 -4.00 -7.95
CA VAL A 471 -14.60 -5.34 -7.98
C VAL A 471 -15.35 -5.56 -6.67
N PRO A 472 -16.64 -5.94 -6.68
CA PRO A 472 -17.39 -6.20 -5.46
C PRO A 472 -16.72 -7.26 -4.56
N LEU A 473 -16.63 -7.01 -3.25
CA LEU A 473 -16.01 -7.95 -2.30
C LEU A 473 -16.67 -9.33 -2.32
N LYS A 474 -17.98 -9.41 -2.59
CA LYS A 474 -18.72 -10.68 -2.75
C LYS A 474 -18.16 -11.55 -3.88
N GLU A 475 -17.54 -10.94 -4.90
CA GLU A 475 -17.01 -11.62 -6.07
C GLU A 475 -15.58 -12.11 -5.84
N VAL A 476 -14.86 -11.49 -4.90
CA VAL A 476 -13.48 -11.84 -4.52
C VAL A 476 -13.44 -12.83 -3.36
N ALA A 477 -14.27 -12.61 -2.34
CA ALA A 477 -14.19 -13.30 -1.06
C ALA A 477 -14.31 -14.82 -1.19
N GLY A 478 -13.22 -15.52 -0.85
CA GLY A 478 -13.18 -16.98 -0.82
C GLY A 478 -13.03 -17.67 -2.18
N LYS A 479 -12.77 -16.91 -3.25
CA LYS A 479 -12.42 -17.45 -4.57
C LYS A 479 -10.91 -17.36 -4.80
N VAL A 480 -10.39 -18.20 -5.69
CA VAL A 480 -8.96 -18.30 -6.02
C VAL A 480 -8.81 -18.16 -7.54
N LYS A 481 -7.85 -17.34 -7.96
CA LYS A 481 -7.42 -17.20 -9.35
C LYS A 481 -6.36 -18.26 -9.64
N TYR A 482 -6.78 -19.39 -10.19
CA TYR A 482 -5.89 -20.44 -10.69
C TYR A 482 -5.31 -20.06 -12.06
N VAL A 483 -4.19 -20.69 -12.44
CA VAL A 483 -3.63 -20.60 -13.78
C VAL A 483 -4.56 -21.29 -14.79
N PRO A 484 -5.11 -20.57 -15.79
CA PRO A 484 -5.87 -21.22 -16.87
C PRO A 484 -4.96 -22.11 -17.73
N SER A 485 -5.47 -23.26 -18.18
CA SER A 485 -4.71 -24.19 -19.03
C SER A 485 -4.36 -23.60 -20.41
N ASN A 486 -5.11 -22.61 -20.88
CA ASN A 486 -4.90 -21.86 -22.12
C ASN A 486 -4.30 -20.46 -21.87
N HIS A 487 -3.64 -20.25 -20.73
CA HIS A 487 -2.99 -18.98 -20.46
C HIS A 487 -1.76 -18.81 -21.38
N PRO A 488 -1.47 -17.61 -21.90
CA PRO A 488 -0.32 -17.39 -22.78
C PRO A 488 1.03 -17.84 -22.20
N TRP A 489 1.20 -17.78 -20.88
CA TRP A 489 2.41 -18.32 -20.23
C TRP A 489 2.51 -19.84 -20.28
N VAL A 490 1.37 -20.55 -20.19
CA VAL A 490 1.35 -22.02 -20.32
C VAL A 490 1.68 -22.42 -21.75
N GLU A 491 1.09 -21.73 -22.73
CA GLU A 491 1.38 -21.94 -24.16
C GLU A 491 2.86 -21.65 -24.45
N ALA A 492 3.37 -20.49 -24.04
CA ALA A 492 4.76 -20.11 -24.25
C ALA A 492 5.74 -21.10 -23.61
N ALA A 493 5.48 -21.56 -22.38
CA ALA A 493 6.31 -22.59 -21.73
C ALA A 493 6.41 -23.86 -22.57
N ARG A 494 5.27 -24.34 -23.11
CA ARG A 494 5.26 -25.54 -23.96
C ARG A 494 5.97 -25.30 -25.29
N GLU A 495 5.77 -24.14 -25.91
CA GLU A 495 6.39 -23.79 -27.21
C GLU A 495 7.92 -23.73 -27.14
N VAL A 496 8.48 -23.28 -26.01
CA VAL A 496 9.94 -23.30 -25.79
C VAL A 496 10.46 -24.65 -25.30
N GLY A 497 9.59 -25.66 -25.19
CA GLY A 497 9.96 -27.04 -24.84
C GLY A 497 10.01 -27.35 -23.34
N THR A 498 9.52 -26.46 -22.48
CA THR A 498 9.41 -26.71 -21.03
C THR A 498 8.29 -27.72 -20.76
N GLY A 499 8.62 -28.77 -19.99
CA GLY A 499 7.64 -29.76 -19.58
C GLY A 499 6.74 -29.25 -18.44
N LEU A 500 5.46 -29.62 -18.42
CA LEU A 500 4.54 -29.29 -17.31
C LEU A 500 4.16 -30.51 -16.45
N GLY A 501 4.83 -31.65 -16.69
CA GLY A 501 4.66 -32.88 -15.93
C GLY A 501 3.49 -33.77 -16.37
N ASP A 502 2.78 -33.44 -17.45
CA ASP A 502 1.59 -34.17 -17.92
C ASP A 502 1.83 -35.35 -18.89
#